data_AF-A0A529L4K7-F1
#
_entry.id   AF-A0A529L4K7-F1
#
_cell.length_a   1.000
_cell.length_b   1.000
_cell.length_c   1.000
_cell.angle_alpha   90.00
_cell.angle_beta   90.00
_cell.angle_gamma   90.00
#
_symmetry.space_group_name_H-M   'P 1'
#
loop_
_entity.id
_entity.type
_entity.pdbx_description
1 polymer ?
#
loop_
_entity_poly.entity_id
_entity_poly.type
_entity_poly.pdbx_seq_one_letter_code
_entity_poly.pdbx_strand_id
1 'polypeptide(L)'
;TGALIWNWDSGNPDQTTPLAQGQTYTHNSPNMWSTASADEKLGLLYVPLGNQTPDQLGAGRSANVEKFSSSITALDLNTGQLRWVRQTVHHDLWDMDIPAQPTLVDITTAGGVVPALVGPTKQGDLYVLDRRSGEPIIPVKEVPAPGGAIEGDHTSPTQPVSDLSF
;
A
#
# COMPACT_ATOMS: atom_id res chain seq x y z
N THR A 1 -21.56 2.94 -19.44
CA THR A 1 -22.23 1.62 -19.55
C THR A 1 -22.25 0.87 -18.23
N GLY A 2 -21.39 1.19 -17.25
CA GLY A 2 -21.29 0.41 -15.99
C GLY A 2 -20.60 -0.95 -16.17
N ALA A 3 -20.06 -1.22 -17.36
CA ALA A 3 -19.30 -2.44 -17.63
C ALA A 3 -17.99 -2.40 -16.84
N LEU A 4 -17.69 -3.50 -16.15
CA LEU A 4 -16.42 -3.69 -15.47
C LEU A 4 -15.32 -3.90 -16.51
N ILE A 5 -14.27 -3.05 -16.47
CA ILE A 5 -13.18 -3.05 -17.45
C ILE A 5 -11.96 -3.84 -16.98
N TRP A 6 -11.67 -3.77 -15.69
CA TRP A 6 -10.64 -4.52 -14.97
C TRP A 6 -11.04 -4.58 -13.50
N ASN A 7 -10.41 -5.48 -12.76
CA ASN A 7 -10.45 -5.51 -11.30
C ASN A 7 -9.01 -5.63 -10.77
N TRP A 8 -8.84 -5.43 -9.47
CA TRP A 8 -7.59 -5.78 -8.81
C TRP A 8 -7.91 -6.33 -7.43
N ASP A 9 -7.37 -7.51 -7.14
CA ASP A 9 -7.49 -8.21 -5.87
C ASP A 9 -6.08 -8.38 -5.32
N SER A 10 -5.80 -7.79 -4.15
CA SER A 10 -4.48 -7.88 -3.52
C SER A 10 -4.09 -9.32 -3.16
N GLY A 11 -5.06 -10.24 -3.01
CA GLY A 11 -4.81 -11.67 -2.83
C GLY A 11 -4.36 -12.40 -4.10
N ASN A 12 -4.69 -11.86 -5.28
CA ASN A 12 -4.33 -12.40 -6.60
C ASN A 12 -3.99 -11.25 -7.59
N PRO A 13 -2.91 -10.50 -7.33
CA PRO A 13 -2.68 -9.17 -7.89
C PRO A 13 -2.39 -9.16 -9.41
N ASP A 14 -2.02 -10.31 -9.98
CA ASP A 14 -1.64 -10.41 -11.39
C ASP A 14 -2.84 -10.67 -12.31
N GLN A 15 -3.98 -11.11 -11.76
CA GLN A 15 -5.21 -11.34 -12.51
C GLN A 15 -6.13 -10.11 -12.47
N THR A 16 -5.95 -9.22 -13.45
CA THR A 16 -6.74 -7.98 -13.52
C THR A 16 -7.93 -8.04 -14.46
N THR A 17 -8.10 -9.17 -15.17
CA THR A 17 -9.28 -9.40 -16.02
C THR A 17 -10.48 -9.71 -15.13
N PRO A 18 -11.67 -9.12 -15.38
CA PRO A 18 -12.90 -9.47 -14.68
C PRO A 18 -13.11 -10.99 -14.62
N LEU A 19 -13.37 -11.51 -13.43
CA LEU A 19 -13.55 -12.94 -13.24
C LEU A 19 -14.75 -13.48 -14.01
N ALA A 20 -14.65 -14.73 -14.45
CA ALA A 20 -15.75 -15.40 -15.12
C ALA A 20 -16.92 -15.66 -14.16
N GLN A 21 -18.12 -15.85 -14.71
CA GLN A 21 -19.30 -16.17 -13.91
C GLN A 21 -19.06 -17.43 -13.05
N GLY A 22 -19.37 -17.33 -11.76
CA GLY A 22 -19.19 -18.43 -10.79
C GLY A 22 -17.84 -18.44 -10.08
N GLN A 23 -16.90 -17.58 -10.47
CA GLN A 23 -15.66 -17.35 -9.71
C GLN A 23 -15.84 -16.22 -8.70
N THR A 24 -15.01 -16.24 -7.64
CA THR A 24 -14.99 -15.25 -6.57
C THR A 24 -13.59 -14.69 -6.39
N TYR A 25 -13.50 -13.42 -5.99
CA TYR A 25 -12.25 -12.80 -5.57
C TYR A 25 -11.74 -13.44 -4.27
N THR A 26 -10.46 -13.23 -3.96
CA THR A 26 -9.87 -13.69 -2.71
C THR A 26 -10.65 -13.09 -1.55
N HIS A 27 -11.10 -13.95 -0.64
CA HIS A 27 -11.79 -13.49 0.55
C HIS A 27 -10.79 -12.82 1.48
N ASN A 28 -11.17 -11.66 1.99
CA ASN A 28 -10.46 -11.01 3.09
C ASN A 28 -8.99 -10.68 2.77
N SER A 29 -8.71 -10.28 1.53
CA SER A 29 -7.45 -9.65 1.17
C SER A 29 -7.39 -8.20 1.70
N PRO A 30 -6.20 -7.59 1.87
CA PRO A 30 -6.06 -6.22 2.34
C PRO A 30 -6.95 -5.26 1.55
N ASN A 31 -7.82 -4.53 2.26
CA ASN A 31 -8.85 -3.69 1.67
C ASN A 31 -8.37 -2.26 1.38
N MET A 32 -9.06 -1.55 0.50
CA MET A 32 -8.97 -0.08 0.41
C MET A 32 -10.25 0.50 1.01
N TRP A 33 -10.20 0.93 2.26
CA TRP A 33 -11.33 1.56 2.94
C TRP A 33 -11.28 3.10 2.87
N SER A 34 -10.13 3.67 2.53
CA SER A 34 -9.94 5.10 2.30
C SER A 34 -10.09 5.46 0.81
N THR A 35 -9.76 6.70 0.46
CA THR A 35 -9.92 7.25 -0.90
C THR A 35 -8.63 7.12 -1.71
N ALA A 36 -8.72 6.62 -2.95
CA ALA A 36 -7.59 6.60 -3.87
C ALA A 36 -7.28 7.98 -4.46
N SER A 37 -6.09 8.14 -5.05
CA SER A 37 -5.76 9.28 -5.92
C SER A 37 -5.26 8.79 -7.28
N ALA A 38 -5.35 9.63 -8.32
CA ALA A 38 -4.93 9.25 -9.67
C ALA A 38 -4.14 10.37 -10.35
N ASP A 39 -3.12 9.98 -11.11
CA ASP A 39 -2.40 10.85 -12.04
C ASP A 39 -2.66 10.35 -13.46
N GLU A 40 -3.59 10.99 -14.15
CA GLU A 40 -3.99 10.63 -15.52
C GLU A 40 -2.85 10.81 -16.54
N LYS A 41 -1.90 11.73 -16.28
CA LYS A 41 -0.76 11.94 -17.18
C LYS A 41 0.23 10.79 -17.10
N LEU A 42 0.42 10.24 -15.90
CA LEU A 42 1.23 9.04 -15.68
C LEU A 42 0.47 7.74 -15.94
N GLY A 43 -0.87 7.80 -16.01
CA GLY A 43 -1.73 6.63 -16.12
C GLY A 43 -1.67 5.75 -14.87
N LEU A 44 -1.57 6.37 -13.68
CA LEU A 44 -1.42 5.66 -12.41
C LEU A 44 -2.56 5.97 -11.44
N LEU A 45 -3.04 4.92 -10.76
CA LEU A 45 -3.96 4.97 -9.62
C LEU A 45 -3.20 4.57 -8.36
N TYR A 46 -3.31 5.36 -7.29
CA TYR A 46 -2.67 5.12 -6.00
C TYR A 46 -3.71 4.70 -4.97
N VAL A 47 -3.55 3.47 -4.47
CA VAL A 47 -4.48 2.76 -3.61
C VAL A 47 -3.86 2.64 -2.21
N PRO A 48 -4.37 3.38 -1.21
CA PRO A 48 -3.99 3.19 0.18
C PRO A 48 -4.67 1.93 0.74
N LEU A 49 -3.87 0.97 1.24
CA LEU A 49 -4.36 -0.32 1.71
C LEU A 49 -4.30 -0.46 3.23
N GLY A 50 -5.37 -1.09 3.73
CA GLY A 50 -5.58 -1.60 5.08
C GLY A 50 -4.86 -2.93 5.34
N ASN A 51 -5.44 -3.71 6.24
CA ASN A 51 -4.99 -5.05 6.61
C ASN A 51 -6.01 -6.13 6.22
N GLN A 52 -5.60 -7.40 6.32
CA GLN A 52 -6.54 -8.52 6.39
C GLN A 52 -7.21 -8.51 7.77
N THR A 53 -8.54 -8.66 7.82
CA THR A 53 -9.27 -8.75 9.10
C THR A 53 -9.15 -10.15 9.74
N PRO A 54 -9.03 -10.30 11.07
CA PRO A 54 -8.85 -9.23 12.07
C PRO A 54 -7.50 -8.53 11.93
N ASP A 55 -7.53 -7.21 11.98
CA ASP A 55 -6.40 -6.36 11.56
C ASP A 55 -5.17 -6.54 12.47
N GLN A 56 -5.39 -6.89 13.75
CA GLN A 56 -4.35 -7.17 14.75
C GLN A 56 -3.86 -8.63 14.79
N LEU A 57 -4.20 -9.45 13.80
CA LEU A 57 -3.76 -10.84 13.70
C LEU A 57 -3.00 -11.10 12.37
N GLY A 58 -1.74 -11.50 12.49
CA GLY A 58 -0.84 -11.82 11.38
C GLY A 58 -0.77 -13.31 11.05
N ALA A 59 -1.23 -14.17 11.97
CA ALA A 59 -1.13 -15.61 11.82
C ALA A 59 -1.81 -16.13 10.53
N GLY A 60 -1.05 -16.86 9.72
CA GLY A 60 -1.55 -17.50 8.50
C GLY A 60 -1.77 -16.56 7.31
N ARG A 61 -1.30 -15.30 7.38
CA ARG A 61 -1.29 -14.40 6.22
C ARG A 61 -0.50 -15.02 5.06
N SER A 62 -1.07 -14.92 3.85
CA SER A 62 -0.36 -15.33 2.64
C SER A 62 0.73 -14.32 2.29
N ALA A 63 1.68 -14.71 1.44
CA ALA A 63 2.73 -13.79 0.97
C ALA A 63 2.17 -12.52 0.31
N ASN A 64 1.03 -12.63 -0.38
CA ASN A 64 0.37 -11.47 -0.98
C ASN A 64 -0.28 -10.59 0.08
N VAL A 65 -0.96 -11.17 1.07
CA VAL A 65 -1.51 -10.40 2.19
C VAL A 65 -0.38 -9.66 2.91
N GLU A 66 0.75 -10.31 3.16
CA GLU A 66 1.89 -9.64 3.79
C GLU A 66 2.50 -8.54 2.95
N LYS A 67 2.54 -8.71 1.63
CA LYS A 67 3.11 -7.70 0.72
C LYS A 67 2.25 -6.43 0.63
N PHE A 68 0.93 -6.57 0.68
CA PHE A 68 -0.01 -5.47 0.41
C PHE A 68 -0.64 -4.86 1.66
N SER A 69 -0.58 -5.53 2.80
CA SER A 69 -1.05 -4.95 4.06
C SER A 69 -0.28 -3.68 4.40
N SER A 70 -0.97 -2.67 4.92
CA SER A 70 -0.38 -1.40 5.39
C SER A 70 0.57 -0.78 4.36
N SER A 71 0.05 -0.53 3.15
CA SER A 71 0.86 -0.11 2.01
C SER A 71 0.15 0.92 1.14
N ILE A 72 0.95 1.66 0.37
CA ILE A 72 0.47 2.41 -0.79
C ILE A 72 0.83 1.60 -2.04
N THR A 73 -0.17 1.26 -2.83
CA THR A 73 -0.01 0.48 -4.06
C THR A 73 -0.35 1.34 -5.27
N ALA A 74 0.54 1.38 -6.27
CA ALA A 74 0.22 1.98 -7.55
C ALA A 74 -0.18 0.91 -8.56
N LEU A 75 -1.31 1.17 -9.23
CA LEU A 75 -1.84 0.37 -10.31
C LEU A 75 -1.82 1.18 -11.60
N ASP A 76 -1.67 0.49 -12.73
CA ASP A 76 -1.92 1.07 -14.04
C ASP A 76 -3.42 1.39 -14.17
N LEU A 77 -3.74 2.64 -14.48
CA LEU A 77 -5.11 3.16 -14.49
C LEU A 77 -6.01 2.47 -15.54
N ASN A 78 -5.42 1.99 -16.64
CA ASN A 78 -6.16 1.42 -17.76
C ASN A 78 -6.33 -0.10 -17.64
N THR A 79 -5.44 -0.78 -16.92
CA THR A 79 -5.36 -2.24 -16.89
C THR A 79 -5.49 -2.85 -15.50
N GLY A 80 -5.41 -2.04 -14.44
CA GLY A 80 -5.37 -2.50 -13.05
C GLY A 80 -4.06 -3.19 -12.65
N GLN A 81 -3.07 -3.29 -13.56
CA GLN A 81 -1.83 -4.02 -13.34
C GLN A 81 -0.97 -3.34 -12.27
N LEU A 82 -0.37 -4.14 -11.40
CA LEU A 82 0.52 -3.64 -10.36
C LEU A 82 1.74 -2.94 -10.97
N ARG A 83 2.04 -1.73 -10.50
CA ARG A 83 3.21 -0.95 -10.93
C ARG A 83 4.28 -0.92 -9.86
N TRP A 84 3.88 -0.61 -8.63
CA TRP A 84 4.75 -0.68 -7.46
C TRP A 84 3.90 -0.77 -6.19
N VAL A 85 4.52 -1.23 -5.10
CA VAL A 85 3.95 -1.23 -3.76
C VAL A 85 5.01 -0.72 -2.78
N ARG A 86 4.61 0.18 -1.88
CA ARG A 86 5.44 0.64 -0.76
C ARG A 86 4.72 0.34 0.54
N GLN A 87 5.21 -0.66 1.26
CA GLN A 87 4.73 -0.98 2.59
C GLN A 87 5.29 0.02 3.59
N THR A 88 4.44 0.45 4.53
CA THR A 88 4.80 1.38 5.61
C THR A 88 4.87 0.69 6.96
N VAL A 89 4.28 -0.51 7.10
CA VAL A 89 4.38 -1.36 8.29
C VAL A 89 4.58 -2.80 7.83
N HIS A 90 5.71 -3.40 8.21
CA HIS A 90 5.96 -4.82 8.03
C HIS A 90 5.16 -5.64 9.02
N HIS A 91 4.43 -6.64 8.53
CA HIS A 91 3.64 -7.56 9.34
C HIS A 91 2.82 -6.83 10.42
N ASP A 92 1.93 -5.95 9.98
CA ASP A 92 1.17 -5.07 10.89
C ASP A 92 0.25 -5.88 11.82
N LEU A 93 0.43 -5.70 13.12
CA LEU A 93 -0.36 -6.28 14.21
C LEU A 93 -1.12 -5.23 15.03
N TRP A 94 -1.08 -3.96 14.61
CA TRP A 94 -1.58 -2.83 15.39
C TRP A 94 -2.59 -1.97 14.66
N ASP A 95 -3.06 -2.40 13.49
CA ASP A 95 -3.99 -1.63 12.66
C ASP A 95 -3.40 -0.25 12.31
N MET A 96 -2.16 -0.24 11.83
CA MET A 96 -1.33 0.94 11.50
C MET A 96 -1.27 1.22 10.00
N ASP A 97 -2.33 0.87 9.27
CA ASP A 97 -2.45 1.05 7.83
C ASP A 97 -2.56 2.52 7.36
N ILE A 98 -2.84 2.70 6.06
CA ILE A 98 -2.91 4.01 5.41
C ILE A 98 -4.35 4.56 5.46
N PRO A 99 -4.66 5.52 6.35
CA PRO A 99 -6.05 5.89 6.61
C PRO A 99 -6.56 6.98 5.66
N ALA A 100 -5.68 7.60 4.87
CA ALA A 100 -6.00 8.80 4.11
C ALA A 100 -5.63 8.70 2.64
N GLN A 101 -6.25 9.58 1.85
CA GLN A 101 -5.93 9.74 0.44
C GLN A 101 -4.48 10.19 0.24
N PRO A 102 -3.67 9.48 -0.56
CA PRO A 102 -2.35 9.96 -0.95
C PRO A 102 -2.46 11.24 -1.77
N THR A 103 -1.79 12.32 -1.34
CA THR A 103 -1.86 13.63 -2.00
C THR A 103 -0.80 13.74 -3.08
N LEU A 104 -1.17 14.17 -4.29
CA LEU A 104 -0.25 14.30 -5.42
C LEU A 104 0.22 15.74 -5.55
N VAL A 105 1.54 15.95 -5.50
CA VAL A 105 2.16 17.27 -5.55
C VAL A 105 3.47 17.22 -6.34
N ASP A 106 3.83 18.30 -7.01
CA ASP A 106 5.15 18.43 -7.63
C ASP A 106 6.07 19.19 -6.67
N ILE A 107 7.15 18.56 -6.22
CA ILE A 107 8.07 19.16 -5.26
C ILE A 107 9.37 19.56 -5.93
N THR A 108 9.89 20.73 -5.56
CA THR A 108 11.19 21.20 -6.06
C THR A 108 12.30 20.64 -5.18
N THR A 109 13.23 19.92 -5.79
CA THR A 109 14.43 19.38 -5.13
C THR A 109 15.70 19.99 -5.74
N ALA A 110 16.86 19.74 -5.14
CA ALA A 110 18.14 20.13 -5.72
C ALA A 110 18.39 19.51 -7.11
N GLY A 111 17.78 18.34 -7.39
CA GLY A 111 17.84 17.64 -8.68
C GLY A 111 16.77 18.06 -9.69
N GLY A 112 15.93 19.05 -9.36
CA GLY A 112 14.81 19.49 -10.18
C GLY A 112 13.43 19.14 -9.58
N VAL A 113 12.39 19.33 -10.37
CA VAL A 113 11.00 19.06 -9.96
C VAL A 113 10.74 17.55 -10.01
N VAL A 114 10.29 16.99 -8.89
CA VAL A 114 9.93 15.58 -8.77
C VAL A 114 8.41 15.46 -8.60
N PRO A 115 7.74 14.63 -9.41
CA PRO A 115 6.34 14.31 -9.19
C PRO A 115 6.21 13.43 -7.94
N ALA A 116 5.75 14.01 -6.84
CA ALA A 116 5.65 13.36 -5.55
C ALA A 116 4.22 12.93 -5.20
N LEU A 117 4.15 11.97 -4.29
CA LEU A 117 2.98 11.54 -3.55
C LEU A 117 3.31 11.65 -2.06
N VAL A 118 2.40 12.24 -1.28
CA VAL A 118 2.49 12.33 0.18
C VAL A 118 1.40 11.47 0.81
N GLY A 119 1.81 10.42 1.51
CA GLY A 119 0.91 9.49 2.20
C GLY A 119 1.09 9.59 3.72
N PRO A 120 0.14 10.21 4.45
CA PRO A 120 0.13 10.15 5.90
C PRO A 120 -0.32 8.76 6.37
N THR A 121 0.27 8.29 7.47
CA THR A 121 0.05 6.93 8.01
C THR A 121 -0.51 6.99 9.44
N LYS A 122 -1.11 5.90 9.92
CA LYS A 122 -1.52 5.79 11.34
C LYS A 122 -0.34 5.79 12.32
N GLN A 123 0.88 5.52 11.84
CA GLN A 123 2.11 5.56 12.67
C GLN A 123 2.50 6.98 13.12
N GLY A 124 1.92 8.04 12.52
CA GLY A 124 2.39 9.42 12.71
C GLY A 124 3.44 9.85 11.68
N ASP A 125 3.81 8.96 10.75
CA ASP A 125 4.77 9.25 9.70
C ASP A 125 4.10 9.80 8.43
N LEU A 126 4.83 10.66 7.72
CA LEU A 126 4.52 11.04 6.34
C LEU A 126 5.50 10.39 5.37
N TYR A 127 4.98 9.58 4.46
CA TYR A 127 5.76 8.99 3.37
C TYR A 127 5.71 9.91 2.14
N VAL A 128 6.86 10.46 1.75
CA VAL A 128 7.00 11.29 0.55
C VAL A 128 7.72 10.49 -0.52
N LEU A 129 6.99 10.07 -1.55
CA LEU A 129 7.46 9.13 -2.56
C LEU A 129 7.48 9.78 -3.95
N ASP A 130 8.42 9.38 -4.81
CA ASP A 130 8.30 9.63 -6.24
C ASP A 130 7.15 8.79 -6.77
N ARG A 131 6.06 9.44 -7.19
CA ARG A 131 4.82 8.73 -7.52
C ARG A 131 4.95 7.84 -8.75
N ARG A 132 6.01 7.98 -9.54
CA ARG A 132 6.28 7.11 -10.70
C ARG A 132 6.78 5.72 -10.28
N SER A 133 7.55 5.64 -9.20
CA SER A 133 8.27 4.42 -8.80
C SER A 133 7.95 3.94 -7.38
N GLY A 134 7.36 4.79 -6.54
CA GLY A 134 7.17 4.53 -5.12
C GLY A 134 8.46 4.66 -4.31
N GLU A 135 9.56 5.15 -4.90
CA GLU A 135 10.84 5.35 -4.21
C GLU A 135 10.78 6.57 -3.26
N PRO A 136 11.33 6.48 -2.04
CA PRO A 136 11.30 7.60 -1.10
C PRO A 136 12.10 8.80 -1.62
N ILE A 137 11.49 9.99 -1.55
CA ILE A 137 12.17 11.26 -1.77
C ILE A 137 12.75 11.78 -0.44
N ILE A 138 11.99 11.64 0.64
CA ILE A 138 12.51 11.75 2.00
C ILE A 138 13.00 10.36 2.42
N PRO A 139 14.19 10.24 3.04
CA PRO A 139 14.71 8.93 3.43
C PRO A 139 13.75 8.17 4.34
N VAL A 140 13.66 6.86 4.09
CA VAL A 140 12.97 5.89 4.94
C VAL A 140 14.04 4.92 5.44
N LYS A 141 14.07 4.67 6.76
CA LYS A 141 15.08 3.83 7.41
C LYS A 141 14.42 2.64 8.09
N GLU A 142 15.06 1.49 8.00
CA GLU A 142 14.70 0.33 8.82
C GLU A 142 15.19 0.55 10.25
N VAL A 143 14.27 0.56 11.21
CA VAL A 143 14.60 0.64 12.64
C VAL A 143 14.19 -0.65 13.35
N PRO A 144 14.90 -1.09 14.40
CA PRO A 144 14.49 -2.25 15.18
C PRO A 144 13.05 -2.11 15.68
N ALA A 145 12.23 -3.12 15.41
CA ALA A 145 10.84 -3.13 15.82
C ALA A 145 10.67 -3.71 17.24
N PRO A 146 9.61 -3.34 17.96
CA PRO A 146 9.19 -4.07 19.15
C PRO A 146 8.95 -5.55 18.80
N GLY A 147 9.56 -6.44 19.56
CA GLY A 147 9.32 -7.88 19.44
C GLY A 147 8.17 -8.36 20.33
N GLY A 148 7.83 -9.63 20.16
CA GLY A 148 6.83 -10.32 21.00
C GLY A 148 5.48 -10.43 20.30
N ALA A 149 5.14 -11.65 19.92
CA ALA A 149 3.85 -12.01 19.35
C ALA A 149 3.18 -13.08 20.20
N ILE A 150 1.88 -13.28 19.98
CA ILE A 150 1.16 -14.44 20.53
C ILE A 150 1.70 -15.74 19.95
N GLU A 151 1.37 -16.87 20.58
CA GLU A 151 1.70 -18.19 20.04
C GLU A 151 1.07 -18.38 18.65
N GLY A 152 1.86 -18.86 17.69
CA GLY A 152 1.43 -19.09 16.31
C GLY A 152 1.54 -17.87 15.39
N ASP A 153 2.04 -16.74 15.89
CA ASP A 153 2.31 -15.53 15.11
C ASP A 153 3.75 -15.02 15.30
N HIS A 154 4.12 -13.91 14.65
CA HIS A 154 5.46 -13.33 14.73
C HIS A 154 5.44 -11.81 14.68
N THR A 155 6.60 -11.19 14.87
CA THR A 155 6.79 -9.74 14.65
C THR A 155 7.87 -9.56 13.59
N SER A 156 7.79 -8.49 12.80
CA SER A 156 8.89 -8.11 11.92
C SER A 156 10.11 -7.71 12.76
N PRO A 157 11.35 -8.01 12.35
CA PRO A 157 12.55 -7.56 13.07
C PRO A 157 12.77 -6.04 12.98
N THR A 158 12.29 -5.41 11.90
CA THR A 158 12.40 -3.97 11.68
C THR A 158 11.10 -3.37 11.15
N GLN A 159 10.96 -2.05 11.28
CA GLN A 159 9.92 -1.28 10.63
C GLN A 159 10.54 -0.16 9.78
N PRO A 160 9.94 0.17 8.63
CA PRO A 160 10.33 1.36 7.89
C PRO A 160 9.79 2.60 8.62
N VAL A 161 10.66 3.59 8.83
CA VAL A 161 10.31 4.88 9.45
C VAL A 161 10.75 6.00 8.55
N SER A 162 9.84 6.92 8.26
CA SER A 162 10.15 8.12 7.47
C SER A 162 10.93 9.13 8.31
N ASP A 163 11.92 9.79 7.71
CA ASP A 163 12.59 10.94 8.34
C ASP A 163 11.67 12.18 8.47
N LEU A 164 10.46 12.13 7.89
CA LEU A 164 9.39 13.08 8.11
C LEU A 164 8.30 12.46 9.00
N SER A 165 8.59 12.43 10.30
CA SER A 165 7.71 11.93 11.37
C SER A 165 7.52 13.01 12.44
N PHE A 166 6.41 12.96 13.19
CA PHE A 166 6.04 13.93 14.22
C PHE A 166 5.58 13.28 15.53
#